data_AF-A0A1F7SGK2-F1
#
_entry.id   AF-A0A1F7SGK2-F1
#
_cell.length_a   1.000
_cell.length_b   1.000
_cell.length_c   1.000
_cell.angle_alpha   90.00
_cell.angle_beta   90.00
_cell.angle_gamma   90.00
#
_symmetry.space_group_name_H-M   'P 1'
#
loop_
_entity.id
_entity.type
_entity.pdbx_description
1 polymer ?
#
loop_
_entity_poly.entity_id
_entity_poly.type
_entity_poly.pdbx_seq_one_letter_code
_entity_poly.pdbx_strand_id
1 'polypeptide(L)'
;MLTLALFLSILSLLGVLYLTYLFYKKYRQPLGPSNNPPDLKNSLPGTKIHLDRFNPFNDLGSDQSFILCLLDNHNTGVIITSLHSRHATRVYAKPITNGQSNGTQLSPEESKTLQKTIKGL
;
A
#
# COMPACT_ATOMS: atom_id res chain seq x y z
N MET A 1 38.14 -11.87 30.37
CA MET A 1 37.00 -12.46 29.65
C MET A 1 35.67 -11.81 30.01
N LEU A 2 35.26 -11.77 31.29
CA LEU A 2 33.98 -11.18 31.72
C LEU A 2 33.83 -9.67 31.44
N THR A 3 34.91 -8.89 31.60
CA THR A 3 34.93 -7.43 31.37
C THR A 3 34.74 -7.05 29.90
N LEU A 4 35.31 -7.84 28.98
CA LEU A 4 35.15 -7.64 27.53
C LEU A 4 33.72 -7.96 27.08
N ALA A 5 33.11 -9.01 27.64
CA ALA A 5 31.72 -9.37 27.36
C ALA A 5 30.75 -8.29 27.84
N LEU A 6 30.97 -7.73 29.04
CA LEU A 6 30.19 -6.61 29.56
C LEU A 6 30.31 -5.37 28.65
N PHE A 7 31.51 -5.03 28.21
CA PHE A 7 31.72 -3.90 27.30
C PHE A 7 30.98 -4.06 25.97
N LEU A 8 31.08 -5.24 25.34
CA LEU A 8 30.36 -5.56 24.10
C LEU A 8 28.83 -5.49 24.28
N SER A 9 28.32 -5.95 25.42
CA SER A 9 26.88 -5.89 25.72
C SER A 9 26.39 -4.44 25.85
N ILE A 10 27.16 -3.56 26.51
CA ILE A 10 26.82 -2.15 26.66
C ILE A 10 26.86 -1.44 25.30
N LEU A 11 27.88 -1.73 24.49
CA LEU A 11 28.01 -1.17 23.15
C LEU A 11 26.83 -1.58 22.24
N SER A 12 26.39 -2.84 22.31
CA SER A 12 25.21 -3.30 21.58
C SER A 12 23.93 -2.60 22.04
N LEU A 13 23.76 -2.38 23.35
CA LEU A 13 22.58 -1.72 23.90
C LEU A 13 22.50 -0.26 23.46
N LEU A 14 23.62 0.45 23.50
CA LEU A 14 23.73 1.82 23.00
C LEU A 14 23.45 1.90 21.49
N GLY A 15 23.93 0.92 20.71
CA GLY A 15 23.66 0.82 19.28
C GLY A 15 22.17 0.64 18.98
N VAL A 16 21.49 -0.26 19.72
CA VAL A 16 20.04 -0.46 19.60
C VAL A 16 19.28 0.81 19.97
N LEU A 17 19.61 1.44 21.11
CA LEU A 17 18.97 2.69 21.52
C LEU A 17 19.17 3.82 20.49
N TYR A 18 20.36 3.92 19.91
CA TYR A 18 20.67 4.90 18.88
C TYR A 18 19.92 4.63 17.58
N LEU A 19 19.84 3.36 17.14
CA LEU A 19 19.06 2.97 15.98
C LEU A 19 17.56 3.21 16.21
N THR A 20 17.03 2.87 17.39
CA THR A 20 15.66 3.19 17.78
C THR A 20 15.42 4.69 17.81
N TYR A 21 16.37 5.49 18.28
CA TYR A 21 16.29 6.95 18.25
C TYR A 21 16.33 7.50 16.82
N LEU A 22 17.21 6.98 15.95
CA LEU A 22 17.26 7.37 14.54
C LEU A 22 15.98 6.99 13.82
N PHE A 23 15.44 5.80 14.10
CA PHE A 23 14.17 5.35 13.57
C PHE A 23 13.05 6.26 14.08
N TYR A 24 13.00 6.54 15.38
CA TYR A 24 12.05 7.49 15.95
C TYR A 24 12.16 8.87 15.28
N LYS A 25 13.36 9.43 15.14
CA LYS A 25 13.56 10.74 14.51
C LYS A 25 13.19 10.75 13.01
N LYS A 26 13.54 9.68 12.28
CA LYS A 26 13.29 9.54 10.85
C LYS A 26 11.83 9.22 10.53
N TYR A 27 11.14 8.48 11.40
CA TYR A 27 9.75 8.05 11.23
C TYR A 27 8.74 8.86 12.03
N ARG A 28 9.17 9.84 12.83
CA ARG A 28 8.32 10.93 13.35
C ARG A 28 8.00 11.95 12.25
N GLN A 29 7.59 11.46 11.08
CA GLN A 29 6.47 12.07 10.37
C GLN A 29 5.32 12.11 11.40
N PRO A 30 4.57 13.20 11.56
CA PRO A 30 3.38 13.15 12.38
C PRO A 30 2.39 12.18 11.73
N LEU A 31 2.48 10.90 12.07
CA LEU A 31 1.39 9.94 11.95
C LEU A 31 0.35 10.34 13.00
N GLY A 32 -0.32 11.45 12.74
CA GLY A 32 -1.71 11.54 13.15
C GLY A 32 -2.47 10.37 12.50
N PRO A 33 -3.63 9.97 13.04
CA PRO A 33 -4.47 8.97 12.39
C PRO A 33 -4.94 9.53 11.05
N SER A 34 -4.12 9.36 10.00
CA SER A 34 -4.55 9.56 8.63
C SER A 34 -5.19 8.25 8.23
N ASN A 35 -6.49 8.20 8.41
CA ASN A 35 -7.38 7.22 7.80
C ASN A 35 -7.29 7.29 6.26
N ASN A 36 -6.60 8.31 5.74
CA ASN A 36 -6.41 8.56 4.33
C ASN A 36 -5.03 8.06 3.90
N PRO A 37 -4.96 7.27 2.82
CA PRO A 37 -3.70 6.83 2.25
C PRO A 37 -2.78 8.02 1.92
N PRO A 38 -1.45 7.83 1.89
CA PRO A 38 -0.51 8.89 1.53
C PRO A 38 -0.95 9.58 0.24
N ASP A 39 -0.93 10.92 0.24
CA ASP A 39 -1.46 11.75 -0.84
C ASP A 39 -0.53 11.68 -2.07
N LEU A 40 -0.64 10.57 -2.81
CA LEU A 40 0.15 10.23 -3.99
C LEU A 40 -0.10 11.18 -5.17
N LYS A 41 -1.12 12.04 -5.07
CA LYS A 41 -1.55 12.97 -6.11
C LYS A 41 -0.51 14.05 -6.42
N ASN A 42 0.33 14.41 -5.44
CA ASN A 42 1.31 15.49 -5.57
C ASN A 42 2.72 15.01 -5.96
N SER A 43 2.99 13.69 -5.96
CA SER A 43 4.33 13.16 -6.24
C SER A 43 4.55 12.75 -7.69
N LEU A 44 3.48 12.54 -8.47
CA LEU A 44 3.54 12.04 -9.85
C LEU A 44 2.61 12.86 -10.77
N PRO A 45 3.07 13.99 -11.33
CA PRO A 45 2.26 14.79 -12.24
C PRO A 45 1.79 13.95 -13.43
N GLY A 46 0.49 14.00 -13.72
CA GLY A 46 -0.12 13.26 -14.83
C GLY A 46 -0.46 11.80 -14.55
N THR A 47 -0.25 11.32 -13.31
CA THR A 47 -0.66 9.99 -12.86
C THR A 47 -1.79 10.10 -11.84
N LYS A 48 -2.88 9.38 -12.08
CA LYS A 48 -3.99 9.18 -11.14
C LYS A 48 -3.79 7.86 -10.43
N ILE A 49 -3.81 7.89 -9.10
CA ILE A 49 -3.60 6.73 -8.24
C ILE A 49 -4.74 6.64 -7.24
N HIS A 50 -5.34 5.45 -7.10
CA HIS A 50 -6.31 5.16 -6.06
C HIS A 50 -6.06 3.77 -5.48
N LEU A 51 -6.14 3.65 -4.15
CA LEU A 51 -5.98 2.40 -3.43
C LEU A 51 -7.23 2.16 -2.58
N ASP A 52 -7.97 1.11 -2.91
CA ASP A 52 -9.09 0.62 -2.11
C ASP A 52 -8.68 -0.65 -1.38
N ARG A 53 -9.04 -0.74 -0.09
CA ARG A 53 -8.93 -1.98 0.69
C ARG A 53 -10.32 -2.59 0.84
N PHE A 54 -10.38 -3.91 0.82
CA PHE A 54 -11.63 -4.65 0.95
C PHE A 54 -11.39 -6.04 1.53
N ASN A 55 -12.49 -6.70 1.86
CA ASN A 55 -12.49 -8.09 2.28
C ASN A 55 -13.41 -8.93 1.37
N PRO A 56 -12.85 -9.74 0.46
CA PRO A 56 -13.63 -10.63 -0.40
C PRO A 56 -14.16 -11.87 0.32
N PHE A 57 -13.67 -12.16 1.54
CA PHE A 57 -14.03 -13.37 2.29
C PHE A 57 -14.51 -12.99 3.70
N ASN A 58 -15.79 -13.21 4.00
CA ASN A 58 -16.40 -12.92 5.31
C ASN A 58 -15.75 -13.67 6.50
N ASP A 59 -14.82 -14.60 6.23
CA ASP A 59 -14.20 -15.49 7.19
C ASP A 59 -12.97 -14.85 7.88
N LEU A 60 -12.56 -13.67 7.44
CA LEU A 60 -11.42 -12.89 7.95
C LEU A 60 -11.93 -11.56 8.51
N GLY A 61 -11.54 -11.19 9.73
CA GLY A 61 -11.95 -9.92 10.34
C GLY A 61 -11.16 -8.70 9.84
N SER A 62 -10.53 -8.74 8.66
CA SER A 62 -9.62 -7.69 8.19
C SER A 62 -9.67 -7.46 6.68
N ASP A 63 -9.66 -6.19 6.26
CA ASP A 63 -9.57 -5.76 4.85
C ASP A 63 -8.12 -5.87 4.31
N GLN A 64 -7.60 -7.09 4.24
CA GLN A 64 -6.23 -7.36 3.78
C GLN A 64 -6.10 -7.47 2.26
N SER A 65 -7.23 -7.58 1.55
CA SER A 65 -7.26 -7.48 0.09
C SER A 65 -7.25 -6.03 -0.34
N PHE A 66 -6.72 -5.76 -1.53
CA PHE A 66 -6.65 -4.41 -2.05
C PHE A 66 -6.79 -4.36 -3.57
N ILE A 67 -7.19 -3.19 -4.05
CA ILE A 67 -7.22 -2.83 -5.46
C ILE A 67 -6.45 -1.53 -5.60
N LEU A 68 -5.39 -1.56 -6.41
CA LEU A 68 -4.58 -0.40 -6.76
C LEU A 68 -4.82 -0.08 -8.24
N CYS A 69 -5.35 1.11 -8.51
CA CYS A 69 -5.54 1.59 -9.88
C CYS A 69 -4.53 2.71 -10.15
N LEU A 70 -3.77 2.54 -11.24
CA LEU A 70 -2.73 3.45 -11.70
C LEU A 70 -3.04 3.82 -13.15
N LEU A 71 -3.42 5.07 -13.38
CA LEU A 71 -3.80 5.56 -14.71
C LEU A 71 -3.02 6.82 -15.05
N ASP A 72 -2.77 7.03 -16.33
CA ASP A 72 -2.34 8.32 -16.87
C ASP A 72 -3.52 9.29 -17.01
N ASN A 73 -3.24 10.50 -17.48
CA ASN A 73 -4.25 11.53 -17.79
C ASN A 73 -5.34 11.06 -18.78
N HIS A 74 -5.02 10.11 -19.66
CA HIS A 74 -5.94 9.53 -20.64
C HIS A 74 -6.78 8.37 -20.10
N ASN A 75 -6.71 8.08 -18.79
CA ASN A 75 -7.38 6.94 -18.15
C ASN A 75 -6.86 5.59 -18.66
N THR A 76 -5.61 5.53 -19.10
CA THR A 76 -4.95 4.31 -19.56
C THR A 76 -3.89 3.91 -18.55
N GLY A 77 -3.78 2.61 -18.29
CA GLY A 77 -2.84 2.09 -17.29
C GLY A 77 -3.22 0.69 -16.83
N VAL A 78 -3.18 0.46 -15.52
CA VAL A 78 -3.35 -0.87 -14.94
C VAL A 78 -4.17 -0.81 -13.66
N ILE A 79 -4.96 -1.86 -13.43
CA ILE A 79 -5.56 -2.16 -12.14
C ILE A 79 -4.94 -3.44 -11.59
N ILE A 80 -4.44 -3.39 -10.36
CA ILE A 80 -3.80 -4.50 -9.67
C ILE A 80 -4.71 -4.89 -8.51
N THR A 81 -5.13 -6.14 -8.47
CA THR A 81 -5.98 -6.66 -7.41
C THR A 81 -5.23 -7.74 -6.64
N SER A 82 -5.21 -7.61 -5.32
CA SER A 82 -4.73 -8.62 -4.39
C SER A 82 -5.91 -9.20 -3.63
N LEU A 83 -6.07 -10.52 -3.72
CA LEU A 83 -7.03 -11.29 -2.94
C LEU A 83 -6.26 -12.06 -1.88
N HIS A 84 -6.39 -11.64 -0.62
CA HIS A 84 -5.79 -12.30 0.52
C HIS A 84 -6.80 -13.24 1.18
N SER A 85 -6.40 -14.49 1.39
CA SER A 85 -7.13 -15.48 2.20
C SER A 85 -6.20 -16.07 3.26
N ARG A 86 -6.76 -16.86 4.20
CA ARG A 86 -5.98 -17.57 5.24
C ARG A 86 -4.87 -18.46 4.68
N HIS A 87 -5.06 -18.98 3.47
CA HIS A 87 -4.18 -19.99 2.90
C HIS A 87 -3.26 -19.44 1.82
N ALA A 88 -3.65 -18.37 1.12
CA ALA A 88 -2.89 -17.84 0.00
C ALA A 88 -3.22 -16.38 -0.28
N THR A 89 -2.27 -15.67 -0.88
CA THR A 89 -2.51 -14.37 -1.52
C THR A 89 -2.36 -14.55 -3.02
N ARG A 90 -3.34 -14.08 -3.79
CA ARG A 90 -3.26 -14.02 -5.25
C ARG A 90 -3.24 -12.56 -5.67
N VAL A 91 -2.29 -12.22 -6.54
CA VAL A 91 -2.19 -10.89 -7.13
C VAL A 91 -2.29 -11.03 -8.64
N TYR A 92 -3.16 -10.24 -9.24
CA TYR A 92 -3.31 -10.19 -10.69
C TYR A 92 -3.50 -8.75 -11.15
N ALA A 93 -3.24 -8.52 -12.43
CA ALA A 93 -3.31 -7.21 -13.04
C ALA A 93 -4.14 -7.27 -14.32
N LYS A 94 -4.98 -6.25 -14.54
CA LYS A 94 -5.75 -6.09 -15.78
C LYS A 94 -5.37 -4.75 -16.43
N PRO A 95 -5.11 -4.72 -17.75
CA PRO A 95 -4.85 -3.48 -18.45
C PRO A 95 -6.14 -2.66 -18.58
N ILE A 96 -6.01 -1.35 -18.43
CA ILE A 96 -7.08 -0.38 -18.66
C ILE A 96 -6.69 0.50 -19.83
N THR A 97 -7.60 0.72 -20.77
CA THR A 97 -7.43 1.59 -21.92
C THR A 97 -8.62 2.55 -21.99
N ASN A 98 -8.36 3.86 -21.97
CA ASN A 98 -9.39 4.89 -22.01
C ASN A 98 -10.52 4.69 -20.98
N GLY A 99 -10.16 4.22 -19.77
CA GLY A 99 -11.11 3.98 -18.68
C GLY A 99 -11.94 2.69 -18.80
N GLN A 100 -11.58 1.77 -19.71
CA GLN A 100 -12.24 0.48 -19.85
C GLN A 100 -11.22 -0.68 -19.82
N SER A 101 -11.66 -1.85 -19.36
CA SER A 101 -10.84 -3.06 -19.36
C SER A 101 -10.87 -3.75 -20.72
N ASN A 102 -9.72 -3.83 -21.40
CA ASN A 102 -9.62 -4.50 -22.69
C ASN A 102 -9.56 -6.02 -22.53
N GLY A 103 -10.63 -6.72 -22.92
CA GLY A 103 -10.62 -8.19 -23.05
C GLY A 103 -10.77 -8.98 -21.75
N THR A 104 -11.06 -8.33 -20.61
CA THR A 104 -11.31 -9.03 -19.34
C THR A 104 -12.35 -8.26 -18.52
N GLN A 105 -13.32 -8.96 -17.93
CA GLN A 105 -14.33 -8.34 -17.09
C GLN A 105 -13.73 -7.91 -15.74
N LEU A 106 -14.05 -6.69 -15.30
CA LEU A 106 -13.72 -6.20 -13.96
C LEU A 106 -14.73 -6.72 -12.93
N SER A 107 -14.26 -6.98 -11.71
CA SER A 107 -15.17 -7.20 -10.58
C SER A 107 -15.95 -5.92 -10.25
N PRO A 108 -17.04 -6.01 -9.46
CA PRO A 108 -17.76 -4.83 -8.97
C PRO A 108 -16.84 -3.87 -8.19
N GLU A 109 -15.97 -4.40 -7.34
CA GLU A 109 -15.00 -3.64 -6.55
C GLU A 109 -13.98 -2.95 -7.45
N GLU A 110 -13.42 -3.68 -8.42
CA GLU A 110 -12.47 -3.15 -9.41
C GLU A 110 -13.09 -2.01 -10.23
N SER A 111 -14.33 -2.20 -10.68
CA SER A 111 -15.07 -1.19 -11.44
C SER A 111 -15.31 0.07 -10.61
N LYS A 112 -15.63 -0.08 -9.33
CA LYS A 112 -15.82 1.04 -8.40
C LYS A 112 -14.52 1.80 -8.17
N THR A 113 -13.41 1.09 -7.93
CA THR A 113 -12.08 1.70 -7.76
C THR A 113 -11.62 2.44 -9.01
N LEU A 114 -11.84 1.85 -10.20
CA LEU A 114 -11.56 2.51 -11.47
C LEU A 114 -12.34 3.82 -11.61
N GLN A 115 -13.64 3.82 -11.31
CA GLN A 115 -14.45 5.04 -11.37
C GLN A 115 -13.98 6.13 -10.41
N LYS A 116 -13.56 5.78 -9.18
CA LYS A 116 -12.99 6.75 -8.23
C LYS A 116 -11.70 7.35 -8.78
N THR A 117 -10.83 6.51 -9.34
CA THR A 117 -9.56 6.93 -9.93
C THR A 117 -9.76 7.91 -11.08
N ILE A 118 -10.71 7.62 -11.99
CA ILE A 118 -11.06 8.50 -13.12
C ILE A 118 -11.59 9.85 -12.62
N LYS A 119 -12.42 9.83 -11.56
CA LYS A 119 -12.97 11.06 -10.95
C LYS A 119 -11.96 11.83 -10.10
N GLY A 120 -10.81 11.23 -9.77
CA GLY A 120 -9.80 11.81 -8.89
C GLY A 120 -10.26 11.98 -7.44
N LEU A 121 -11.18 11.11 -6.99
CA LEU A 121 -11.74 11.02 -5.64
C LEU A 121 -10.88 10.15 -4.72
#